data_AF-A0A931WXQ2-F1
#
_entry.id   AF-A0A931WXQ2-F1
#
_cell.length_a   1.000
_cell.length_b   1.000
_cell.length_c   1.000
_cell.angle_alpha   90.00
_cell.angle_beta   90.00
_cell.angle_gamma   90.00
#
_symmetry.space_group_name_H-M   'P 1'
#
loop_
_entity.id
_entity.type
_entity.pdbx_description
1 polymer ?
#
loop_
_entity_poly.entity_id
_entity_poly.type
_entity_poly.pdbx_seq_one_letter_code
_entity_poly.pdbx_strand_id
1 'polypeptide(L)'
;MIRTQVYLPKDLYQEIQIVATREKKPKAEVIRETLEKGITQKQGNAGKALLKIAAMAKKYRWKGPKDLSANHDKYLYEEHE
;
A
#
# COMPACT_ATOMS: atom_id res chain seq x y z
N MET A 1 21.41 -9.73 -11.33
CA MET A 1 20.75 -8.47 -11.71
C MET A 1 20.71 -8.38 -13.22
N ILE A 2 19.64 -7.83 -13.81
CA ILE A 2 19.52 -7.56 -15.25
C ILE A 2 19.87 -6.08 -15.47
N ARG A 3 20.66 -5.76 -16.49
CA ARG A 3 20.99 -4.37 -16.84
C ARG A 3 19.79 -3.74 -17.55
N THR A 4 19.22 -2.70 -16.95
CA THR A 4 18.10 -1.94 -17.50
C THR A 4 18.48 -0.47 -17.62
N GLN A 5 18.13 0.15 -18.74
CA GLN A 5 18.30 1.58 -18.96
C GLN A 5 16.92 2.26 -18.90
N VAL A 6 16.82 3.30 -18.09
CA VAL A 6 15.58 4.08 -17.91
C VAL A 6 15.94 5.55 -17.95
N TYR A 7 15.20 6.33 -18.72
CA TYR A 7 15.34 7.79 -18.72
C TYR A 7 14.66 8.36 -17.48
N LEU A 8 15.40 9.19 -16.74
CA LEU A 8 14.90 9.89 -15.56
C LEU A 8 14.81 11.39 -15.86
N PRO A 9 13.68 12.05 -15.54
CA PRO A 9 13.63 13.50 -15.52
C PRO A 9 14.74 14.08 -14.63
N LYS A 10 15.25 15.26 -14.99
CA LYS A 10 16.35 15.92 -14.27
C LYS A 10 16.03 16.09 -12.78
N ASP A 11 14.81 16.53 -12.47
CA ASP A 11 14.39 16.82 -11.11
C ASP A 11 14.35 15.53 -10.26
N LEU A 12 13.82 14.44 -10.83
CA LEU A 12 13.82 13.13 -10.17
C LEU A 12 15.24 12.62 -9.90
N TYR A 13 16.18 12.84 -10.84
CA TYR A 13 17.57 12.46 -10.62
C TYR A 13 18.22 13.26 -9.48
N GLN A 14 17.88 14.55 -9.36
CA GLN A 14 18.35 15.40 -8.26
C GLN A 14 17.79 14.95 -6.92
N GLU A 15 16.50 14.61 -6.85
CA GLU A 15 15.89 14.05 -5.64
C GLU A 15 16.57 12.75 -5.20
N ILE A 16 16.82 11.82 -6.14
CA ILE A 16 17.56 10.58 -5.85
C ILE A 16 18.95 10.88 -5.29
N GLN A 17 19.66 11.89 -5.82
CA GLN A 17 20.95 12.30 -5.29
C GLN A 17 20.84 12.80 -3.84
N ILE A 18 19.86 13.63 -3.54
CA ILE A 18 19.64 14.17 -2.19
C ILE A 18 19.36 13.05 -1.20
N VAL A 19 18.46 12.12 -1.55
CA VAL A 19 18.13 10.96 -0.71
C VAL A 19 19.33 10.05 -0.50
N ALA A 20 20.07 9.73 -1.56
CA ALA A 20 21.28 8.91 -1.47
C ALA A 20 22.34 9.52 -0.54
N THR A 21 22.54 10.84 -0.62
CA THR A 21 23.46 11.56 0.28
C THR A 21 22.96 11.54 1.72
N ARG A 22 21.66 11.79 1.96
CA ARG A 22 21.07 11.80 3.30
C ARG A 22 21.14 10.42 3.97
N GLU A 23 20.89 9.36 3.21
CA GLU A 23 20.88 7.98 3.71
C GLU A 23 22.27 7.32 3.70
N LYS A 24 23.29 7.97 3.14
CA LYS A 24 24.64 7.42 2.93
C LYS A 24 24.63 6.11 2.15
N LYS A 25 23.75 6.01 1.15
CA LYS A 25 23.57 4.82 0.30
C LYS A 25 23.95 5.12 -1.15
N PRO A 26 24.39 4.11 -1.93
CA PRO A 26 24.53 4.26 -3.38
C PRO A 26 23.18 4.58 -4.05
N LYS A 27 23.17 5.47 -5.05
CA LYS A 27 21.94 5.83 -5.80
C LYS A 27 21.20 4.60 -6.34
N ALA A 28 21.95 3.61 -6.82
CA ALA A 28 21.37 2.38 -7.35
C ALA A 28 20.59 1.59 -6.29
N GLU A 29 21.03 1.64 -5.02
CA GLU A 29 20.31 1.01 -3.91
C GLU A 29 19.02 1.75 -3.59
N VAL A 30 19.09 3.09 -3.48
CA VAL A 30 17.91 3.95 -3.30
C VAL A 30 16.87 3.73 -4.39
N ILE A 31 17.30 3.68 -5.66
CA ILE A 31 16.41 3.43 -6.81
C ILE A 31 15.74 2.05 -6.66
N ARG A 32 16.50 1.00 -6.35
CA ARG A 32 15.94 -0.36 -6.18
C ARG A 32 14.92 -0.43 -5.06
N GLU A 33 15.28 0.06 -3.87
CA GLU A 33 14.37 0.03 -2.70
C GLU A 33 13.09 0.82 -2.97
N THR A 34 13.21 1.98 -3.63
CA THR A 34 12.06 2.81 -3.98
C THR A 34 11.16 2.13 -5.00
N LEU A 35 11.73 1.49 -6.03
CA LEU A 35 10.97 0.73 -7.01
C LEU A 35 10.29 -0.50 -6.38
N GLU A 36 10.98 -1.25 -5.52
CA GLU A 36 10.42 -2.43 -4.85
C GLU A 36 9.26 -2.05 -3.94
N LYS A 37 9.42 -0.99 -3.13
CA LYS A 37 8.35 -0.44 -2.30
C LYS A 37 7.17 0.04 -3.16
N GLY A 38 7.45 0.77 -4.23
CA GLY A 38 6.42 1.30 -5.14
C GLY A 38 5.64 0.18 -5.84
N ILE A 39 6.30 -0.88 -6.29
CA ILE A 39 5.64 -2.05 -6.88
C ILE A 39 4.79 -2.76 -5.82
N THR A 40 5.32 -2.97 -4.61
CA THR A 40 4.60 -3.61 -3.51
C THR A 40 3.36 -2.82 -3.10
N GLN A 41 3.45 -1.49 -3.07
CA GLN A 41 2.31 -0.60 -2.79
C GLN A 41 1.27 -0.64 -3.90
N LYS A 42 1.70 -0.63 -5.18
CA LYS A 42 0.79 -0.75 -6.33
C LYS A 42 0.13 -2.12 -6.42
N GLN A 43 0.82 -3.17 -5.97
CA GLN A 43 0.28 -4.52 -5.83
C GLN A 43 -0.61 -4.67 -4.58
N GLY A 44 -1.20 -3.58 -4.08
CA GLY A 44 -2.16 -3.56 -2.98
C GLY A 44 -3.12 -4.74 -3.06
N ASN A 45 -2.82 -5.78 -2.31
CA ASN A 45 -3.56 -7.03 -2.38
C ASN A 45 -4.78 -6.83 -1.51
N ALA A 46 -5.92 -6.53 -2.12
CA ALA A 46 -7.20 -6.37 -1.44
C ALA A 46 -7.45 -7.56 -0.48
N GLY A 47 -7.07 -8.77 -0.87
CA GLY A 47 -7.08 -9.95 0.00
C GLY A 47 -6.20 -9.82 1.25
N LYS A 48 -4.95 -9.33 1.14
CA LYS A 48 -4.10 -9.04 2.33
C LYS A 48 -4.70 -7.95 3.20
N ALA A 49 -5.33 -6.92 2.62
CA ALA A 49 -6.01 -5.88 3.38
C ALA A 49 -7.22 -6.43 4.14
N LEU A 50 -8.07 -7.23 3.47
CA LEU A 50 -9.22 -7.91 4.07
C LEU A 50 -8.79 -8.89 5.17
N LEU A 51 -7.70 -9.64 4.97
CA LEU A 51 -7.14 -10.53 6.01
C LEU A 51 -6.69 -9.75 7.25
N LYS A 52 -6.07 -8.57 7.08
CA LYS A 52 -5.70 -7.70 8.21
C LYS A 52 -6.95 -7.21 8.95
N ILE A 53 -7.99 -6.80 8.22
CA ILE A 53 -9.27 -6.37 8.82
C ILE A 53 -9.91 -7.53 9.60
N ALA A 54 -9.96 -8.73 9.03
CA ALA A 54 -10.49 -9.92 9.69
C ALA A 54 -9.70 -10.28 10.97
N ALA A 55 -8.37 -10.16 10.95
CA ALA A 55 -7.53 -10.38 12.12
C ALA A 55 -7.83 -9.36 13.25
N MET A 56 -8.05 -8.08 12.89
CA MET A 56 -8.47 -7.06 13.84
C MET A 56 -9.86 -7.33 14.40
N ALA A 57 -10.82 -7.69 13.54
CA ALA A 57 -12.17 -8.05 13.94
C ALA A 57 -12.17 -9.21 14.95
N LYS A 58 -11.32 -10.22 14.75
CA LYS A 58 -11.13 -11.33 15.69
C LYS A 58 -10.50 -10.85 17.01
N LYS A 59 -9.43 -10.04 16.95
CA LYS A 59 -8.70 -9.53 18.14
C LYS A 59 -9.60 -8.68 19.04
N TYR A 60 -10.37 -7.77 18.44
CA TYR A 60 -11.24 -6.84 19.15
C TYR A 60 -12.69 -7.32 19.28
N ARG A 61 -12.97 -8.56 18.86
CA ARG A 61 -14.29 -9.20 18.94
C ARG A 61 -15.40 -8.35 18.31
N TRP A 62 -15.14 -7.78 17.14
CA TRP A 62 -16.16 -7.05 16.39
C TRP A 62 -17.34 -7.97 16.10
N LYS A 63 -18.55 -7.47 16.35
CA LYS A 63 -19.79 -8.17 16.05
C LYS A 63 -20.62 -7.27 15.16
N GLY A 64 -21.02 -7.79 14.01
CA GLY A 64 -22.03 -7.18 13.15
C GLY A 64 -23.39 -7.84 13.37
N PRO A 65 -24.44 -7.28 12.76
CA PRO A 65 -25.72 -7.96 12.58
C PRO A 65 -25.54 -9.36 12.00
N LYS A 66 -26.33 -10.34 12.46
CA LYS A 66 -26.23 -11.75 12.02
C LYS A 66 -26.61 -11.92 10.53
N ASP A 67 -27.34 -10.96 10.01
CA ASP A 67 -27.91 -10.84 8.68
C ASP A 67 -27.19 -9.79 7.82
N LEU A 68 -26.02 -9.31 8.26
CA LEU A 68 -25.25 -8.27 7.56
C LEU A 68 -24.98 -8.63 6.08
N SER A 69 -24.74 -9.91 5.75
CA SER A 69 -24.54 -10.32 4.36
C SER A 69 -25.80 -10.19 3.50
N ALA A 70 -26.97 -10.43 4.09
CA ALA A 70 -28.26 -10.38 3.41
C ALA A 70 -28.83 -8.96 3.32
N ASN A 71 -28.57 -8.12 4.32
CA ASN A 71 -29.16 -6.80 4.48
C ASN A 71 -28.11 -5.68 4.40
N HIS A 72 -27.03 -5.86 3.63
CA HIS A 72 -25.95 -4.88 3.55
C HIS A 72 -26.43 -3.51 3.07
N ASP A 73 -27.41 -3.45 2.15
CA ASP A 73 -27.96 -2.18 1.65
C ASP A 73 -28.64 -1.38 2.76
N LYS A 74 -29.45 -2.04 3.59
CA LYS A 74 -30.08 -1.43 4.78
C LYS A 74 -29.06 -0.78 5.72
N TYR A 75 -27.91 -1.42 5.91
CA TYR A 75 -26.90 -0.91 6.84
C TYR A 75 -25.93 0.10 6.22
N LEU A 76 -25.83 0.15 4.89
CA LEU A 76 -24.87 1.01 4.19
C LEU A 76 -25.52 2.25 3.56
N TYR A 77 -26.79 2.19 3.18
CA TYR A 77 -27.42 3.20 2.34
C TYR A 77 -28.76 3.73 2.86
N GLU A 78 -29.43 3.06 3.80
CA GLU A 78 -30.62 3.63 4.44
C GLU A 78 -30.17 4.61 5.55
N GLU A 79 -30.48 5.90 5.37
CA GLU A 79 -30.21 6.94 6.37
C GLU A 79 -31.02 6.66 7.64
N HIS A 80 -30.36 6.75 8.80
CA HIS A 80 -31.05 6.76 10.09
C HIS A 80 -31.62 8.16 10.33
N GLU A 81 -32.92 8.35 10.07
CA GLU A 81 -33.70 9.48 10.61
C GLU A 81 -33.84 9.40 12.14
#